data_AF-A0A2K9EHV1-F1
#
_entry.id   AF-A0A2K9EHV1-F1
#
_cell.length_a   1.000
_cell.length_b   1.000
_cell.length_c   1.000
_cell.angle_alpha   90.00
_cell.angle_beta   90.00
_cell.angle_gamma   90.00
#
_symmetry.space_group_name_H-M   'P 1'
#
loop_
_entity.id
_entity.type
_entity.pdbx_description
1 polymer ?
#
loop_
_entity_poly.entity_id
_entity_poly.type
_entity_poly.pdbx_seq_one_letter_code
_entity_poly.pdbx_strand_id
1 'polypeptide(L)'
;MDANKVVGNLTNKNFYNINYNTREINQDGEFEKRLLNAYENQDEEALKEVCREFEGLLLNMVYKQMRATVFRSDLIPKSVGREIFESMLDDELVKEASKNRSYGLAEDLYKQLSRTLRNRKV
;
A
#
# COMPACT_ATOMS: atom_id res chain seq x y z
N MET A 1 -28.05 9.18 -28.72
CA MET A 1 -27.38 9.23 -27.41
C MET A 1 -26.30 8.17 -27.42
N ASP A 2 -25.06 8.56 -27.19
CA ASP A 2 -23.86 7.76 -27.43
C ASP A 2 -23.65 6.75 -26.29
N ALA A 3 -23.83 5.45 -26.57
CA ALA A 3 -23.76 4.39 -25.55
C ALA A 3 -22.36 4.25 -24.93
N ASN A 4 -21.32 4.74 -25.60
CA ASN A 4 -19.95 4.75 -25.11
C ASN A 4 -19.69 5.79 -24.01
N LYS A 5 -20.53 6.83 -23.91
CA LYS A 5 -20.48 7.81 -22.82
C LYS A 5 -21.08 7.31 -21.51
N VAL A 6 -21.92 6.28 -21.56
CA VAL A 6 -22.57 5.69 -20.37
C VAL A 6 -21.67 4.61 -19.75
N VAL A 7 -20.94 3.84 -20.57
CA VAL A 7 -19.99 2.81 -20.10
C VAL A 7 -18.73 3.43 -19.47
N GLY A 8 -18.26 4.57 -20.00
CA GLY A 8 -17.10 5.28 -19.45
C GLY A 8 -17.25 5.83 -18.03
N ASN A 9 -18.49 5.87 -17.49
CA ASN A 9 -18.78 6.39 -16.15
C ASN A 9 -19.12 5.30 -15.12
N LEU A 10 -19.11 4.02 -15.49
CA LEU A 10 -19.42 2.89 -14.60
C LEU A 10 -18.18 2.05 -14.22
N THR A 11 -17.03 2.28 -14.86
CA THR A 11 -15.81 1.48 -14.65
C THR A 11 -14.79 2.12 -13.70
N ASN A 12 -15.08 3.29 -13.12
CA ASN A 12 -14.10 4.06 -12.34
C ASN A 12 -14.28 4.02 -10.81
N LYS A 13 -15.26 3.31 -10.24
CA LYS A 13 -15.40 3.25 -8.78
C LYS A 13 -15.72 1.82 -8.32
N ASN A 14 -14.80 1.24 -7.54
CA ASN A 14 -15.01 0.14 -6.59
C ASN A 14 -14.78 -1.32 -7.05
N PHE A 15 -13.60 -1.67 -7.59
CA PHE A 15 -13.18 -3.09 -7.70
C PHE A 15 -11.74 -3.39 -7.25
N TYR A 16 -11.16 -2.60 -6.35
CA TYR A 16 -9.96 -3.01 -5.61
C TYR A 16 -10.38 -3.68 -4.30
N ASN A 17 -10.84 -4.94 -4.39
CA ASN A 17 -11.08 -5.75 -3.20
C ASN A 17 -9.78 -6.48 -2.82
N ILE A 18 -9.12 -5.90 -1.81
CA ILE A 18 -7.83 -6.27 -1.25
C ILE A 18 -8.06 -7.29 -0.12
N ASN A 19 -7.48 -8.49 -0.20
CA ASN A 19 -7.42 -9.45 0.91
C ASN A 19 -5.97 -9.68 1.31
N TYR A 20 -5.43 -8.69 2.02
CA TYR A 20 -4.49 -8.93 3.11
C TYR A 20 -5.30 -8.75 4.39
N ASN A 21 -4.74 -9.00 5.57
CA ASN A 21 -5.38 -8.63 6.85
C ASN A 21 -5.57 -7.09 7.02
N THR A 22 -5.65 -6.32 5.94
CA THR A 22 -5.93 -4.89 5.80
C THR A 22 -7.44 -4.59 5.86
N ARG A 23 -8.18 -5.21 6.78
CA ARG A 23 -9.60 -4.83 6.99
C ARG A 23 -9.78 -3.40 7.53
N GLU A 24 -8.72 -2.62 7.78
CA GLU A 24 -8.85 -1.30 8.41
C GLU A 24 -8.13 -0.13 7.71
N ILE A 25 -7.48 -0.29 6.56
CA ILE A 25 -6.78 0.84 5.89
C ILE A 25 -7.57 1.41 4.70
N ASN A 26 -8.88 1.12 4.63
CA ASN A 26 -9.83 1.77 3.72
C ASN A 26 -10.75 2.75 4.46
N GLN A 27 -10.28 3.35 5.56
CA GLN A 27 -10.99 4.42 6.26
C GLN A 27 -10.06 5.61 6.45
N ASP A 28 -10.55 6.76 6.00
CA ASP A 28 -9.98 8.09 6.20
C ASP A 28 -9.33 8.22 7.59
N GLY A 29 -8.00 8.19 7.64
CA GLY A 29 -7.19 8.45 8.84
C GLY A 29 -6.92 7.27 9.78
N GLU A 30 -7.32 6.02 9.51
CA GLU A 30 -7.14 4.92 10.49
C GLU A 30 -5.66 4.55 10.72
N PHE A 31 -4.87 4.50 9.65
CA PHE A 31 -3.41 4.36 9.75
C PHE A 31 -2.80 5.50 10.58
N GLU A 32 -3.23 6.74 10.31
CA GLU A 32 -2.75 7.93 11.03
C GLU A 32 -3.09 7.84 12.52
N LYS A 33 -4.32 7.45 12.88
CA LYS A 33 -4.71 7.22 14.28
C LYS A 33 -3.84 6.18 14.96
N ARG A 34 -3.60 5.02 14.32
CA ARG A 34 -2.74 3.96 14.87
C ARG A 34 -1.30 4.43 15.06
N LEU A 35 -0.77 5.17 14.10
CA LEU A 35 0.56 5.77 14.18
C LEU A 35 0.66 6.77 15.32
N LEU A 36 -0.30 7.71 15.41
CA LEU A 36 -0.35 8.72 16.46
C LEU A 36 -0.53 8.08 17.82
N ASN A 37 -1.42 7.11 17.97
CA ASN A 37 -1.63 6.39 19.22
C ASN A 37 -0.36 5.66 19.67
N ALA A 38 0.31 4.92 18.77
CA ALA A 38 1.56 4.25 19.08
C ALA A 38 2.67 5.24 19.48
N TYR A 39 2.73 6.39 18.80
CA TYR A 39 3.69 7.45 19.09
C TYR A 39 3.42 8.14 20.43
N GLU A 40 2.16 8.52 20.71
CA GLU A 40 1.76 9.20 21.94
C GLU A 40 1.91 8.29 23.17
N ASN A 41 1.51 7.03 23.04
CA ASN A 41 1.62 6.04 24.13
C ASN A 41 3.03 5.47 24.30
N GLN A 42 3.98 5.88 23.44
CA GLN A 42 5.35 5.39 23.44
C GLN A 42 5.44 3.85 23.31
N ASP A 43 4.50 3.26 22.58
CA ASP A 43 4.46 1.82 22.34
C ASP A 43 5.43 1.48 21.21
N GLU A 44 6.62 1.01 21.58
CA GLU A 44 7.69 0.71 20.63
C GLU A 44 7.34 -0.42 19.67
N GLU A 45 6.60 -1.44 20.13
CA GLU A 45 6.21 -2.58 19.30
C GLU A 45 5.12 -2.19 18.31
N ALA A 46 4.09 -1.48 18.78
CA ALA A 46 3.05 -0.95 17.89
C ALA A 46 3.61 0.03 16.87
N LEU A 47 4.54 0.91 17.28
CA LEU A 47 5.19 1.86 16.38
C LEU A 47 5.98 1.14 15.28
N LYS A 48 6.69 0.06 15.65
CA LYS A 48 7.44 -0.77 14.70
C LYS A 48 6.53 -1.52 13.74
N GLU A 49 5.40 -2.04 14.21
CA GLU A 49 4.40 -2.70 13.38
C GLU A 49 3.82 -1.74 12.34
N VAL A 50 3.39 -0.54 12.76
CA VAL A 50 2.85 0.49 11.86
C VAL A 50 3.90 0.93 10.82
N CYS A 51 5.18 1.04 11.20
CA CYS A 51 6.25 1.33 10.26
C CYS A 51 6.44 0.22 9.21
N ARG A 52 6.27 -1.06 9.58
CA ARG A 52 6.32 -2.19 8.64
C ARG A 52 5.14 -2.20 7.69
N GLU A 53 3.94 -1.90 8.17
CA GLU A 53 2.76 -1.75 7.33
C GLU A 53 2.95 -0.63 6.29
N PHE A 54 3.52 0.50 6.72
CA PHE A 54 3.87 1.60 5.82
C PHE A 54 4.86 1.18 4.72
N GLU A 55 5.90 0.43 5.05
CA GLU A 55 6.84 -0.10 4.05
C GLU A 55 6.12 -0.99 3.02
N GLY A 56 5.16 -1.82 3.43
CA GLY A 56 4.33 -2.60 2.52
C GLY A 56 3.49 -1.75 1.57
N LEU A 57 2.87 -0.68 2.08
CA LEU A 57 2.09 0.27 1.26
C LEU A 57 2.97 1.00 0.26
N LEU A 58 4.13 1.48 0.69
CA LEU A 58 5.08 2.15 -0.17
C LEU A 58 5.57 1.21 -1.27
N LEU A 59 5.90 -0.04 -0.92
CA LEU A 59 6.37 -1.04 -1.87
C LEU A 59 5.31 -1.31 -2.93
N ASN A 60 4.04 -1.41 -2.55
CA ASN A 60 2.93 -1.54 -3.49
C ASN A 60 2.87 -0.34 -4.46
N MET A 61 3.03 0.88 -3.95
CA MET A 61 3.05 2.09 -4.78
C MET A 61 4.23 2.05 -5.78
N VAL A 62 5.42 1.67 -5.32
CA VAL A 62 6.60 1.54 -6.19
C VAL A 62 6.37 0.49 -7.29
N TYR A 63 5.87 -0.69 -6.95
CA TYR A 63 5.55 -1.73 -7.94
C TYR A 63 4.51 -1.28 -8.97
N LYS A 64 3.49 -0.54 -8.54
CA LYS A 64 2.50 0.05 -9.46
C LYS A 64 3.15 1.05 -10.42
N GLN A 65 4.00 1.94 -9.92
CA GLN A 65 4.71 2.91 -10.76
C GLN A 65 5.68 2.21 -11.72
N MET A 66 6.41 1.20 -11.27
CA MET A 66 7.30 0.40 -12.13
C MET A 66 6.54 -0.31 -13.26
N ARG A 67 5.32 -0.78 -13.03
CA ARG A 67 4.49 -1.34 -14.12
C ARG A 67 3.98 -0.27 -15.07
N ALA A 68 3.65 0.91 -14.54
CA ALA A 68 3.16 2.03 -15.35
C ALA A 68 4.21 2.52 -16.36
N THR A 69 5.50 2.28 -16.13
CA THR A 69 6.57 2.62 -17.08
C THR A 69 6.74 1.60 -18.22
N VAL A 70 6.09 0.43 -18.14
CA VAL A 70 6.15 -0.57 -19.22
C VAL A 70 5.21 -0.14 -20.35
N PHE A 71 5.80 0.19 -21.51
CA PHE A 71 5.06 0.51 -22.73
C PHE A 71 4.15 -0.65 -23.14
N ARG A 72 2.87 -0.36 -23.33
CA ARG A 72 1.88 -1.33 -23.81
C ARG A 72 1.71 -1.15 -25.32
N SER A 73 1.79 -2.24 -26.07
CA SER A 73 1.60 -2.24 -27.52
C SER A 73 0.12 -2.40 -27.88
N ASP A 74 -0.35 -1.70 -28.90
CA ASP A 74 -1.71 -1.90 -29.46
C ASP A 74 -1.91 -3.26 -30.12
N LEU A 75 -0.82 -3.98 -30.41
CA LEU A 75 -0.85 -5.34 -30.98
C LEU A 75 -1.41 -6.39 -30.00
N ILE A 76 -1.35 -6.12 -28.69
CA ILE A 76 -1.87 -7.01 -27.65
C ILE A 76 -2.97 -6.27 -26.89
N PRO A 77 -4.25 -6.56 -27.15
CA PRO A 77 -5.35 -5.88 -26.49
C PRO A 77 -5.35 -6.17 -24.99
N LYS A 78 -5.67 -5.14 -24.19
CA LYS A 78 -5.93 -5.30 -22.76
C LYS A 78 -7.16 -6.18 -22.56
N SER A 79 -7.04 -7.19 -21.70
CA SER A 79 -8.19 -7.94 -21.22
C SER A 79 -8.43 -7.63 -19.74
N VAL A 80 -9.70 -7.42 -19.38
CA VAL A 80 -10.11 -7.20 -17.99
C VAL A 80 -9.66 -8.36 -17.09
N GLY A 81 -9.75 -9.59 -17.60
CA GLY A 81 -9.24 -10.77 -16.88
C GLY A 81 -7.75 -10.69 -16.58
N ARG A 82 -6.92 -10.24 -17.53
CA ARG A 82 -5.48 -10.08 -17.30
C ARG A 82 -5.20 -9.03 -16.23
N GLU A 83 -5.90 -7.89 -16.25
CA GLU A 83 -5.72 -6.85 -15.23
C GLU A 83 -6.05 -7.36 -13.83
N ILE A 84 -7.11 -8.16 -13.69
CA ILE A 84 -7.47 -8.80 -12.43
C ILE A 84 -6.35 -9.76 -11.97
N PHE A 85 -5.90 -10.68 -12.82
CA PHE A 85 -4.83 -11.62 -12.45
C PHE A 85 -3.49 -10.92 -12.17
N GLU A 86 -3.14 -9.90 -12.94
CA GLU A 86 -1.96 -9.06 -12.70
C GLU A 86 -2.04 -8.38 -11.33
N SER A 87 -3.20 -7.83 -10.95
CA SER A 87 -3.38 -7.21 -9.64
C SER A 87 -3.24 -8.22 -8.49
N MET A 88 -3.79 -9.43 -8.65
CA MET A 88 -3.66 -10.50 -7.65
C MET A 88 -2.21 -10.98 -7.52
N LEU A 89 -1.48 -11.03 -8.63
CA LEU A 89 -0.07 -11.40 -8.65
C LEU A 89 0.77 -10.35 -7.94
N ASP A 90 0.51 -9.06 -8.19
CA ASP A 90 1.21 -7.96 -7.52
C ASP A 90 1.03 -8.03 -6.02
N ASP A 91 -0.18 -8.38 -5.60
CA ASP A 91 -0.49 -8.48 -4.20
C ASP A 91 0.35 -9.59 -3.55
N GLU A 92 0.36 -10.80 -4.10
CA GLU A 92 1.18 -11.87 -3.50
C GLU A 92 2.69 -11.55 -3.57
N LEU A 93 3.15 -10.85 -4.62
CA LEU A 93 4.54 -10.40 -4.72
C LEU A 93 4.90 -9.39 -3.63
N VAL A 94 4.06 -8.37 -3.40
CA VAL A 94 4.28 -7.37 -2.35
C VAL A 94 4.23 -8.01 -0.96
N LYS A 95 3.29 -8.94 -0.75
CA LYS A 95 3.16 -9.72 0.49
C LYS A 95 4.41 -10.53 0.82
N GLU A 96 4.99 -11.18 -0.18
CA GLU A 96 6.16 -12.02 0.02
C GLU A 96 7.43 -11.18 0.14
N ALA A 97 7.51 -10.08 -0.61
CA ALA A 97 8.60 -9.13 -0.53
C ALA A 97 8.64 -8.44 0.86
N SER A 98 7.50 -8.07 1.43
CA SER A 98 7.45 -7.43 2.76
C SER A 98 7.87 -8.36 3.89
N LYS A 99 7.70 -9.68 3.75
CA LYS A 99 8.14 -10.69 4.73
C LYS A 99 9.64 -10.97 4.67
N ASN A 100 10.18 -11.17 3.47
CA ASN A 100 11.53 -11.73 3.28
C ASN A 100 12.59 -10.71 2.88
N ARG A 101 12.18 -9.55 2.34
CA ARG A 101 13.04 -8.49 1.84
C ARG A 101 12.56 -7.14 2.38
N SER A 102 12.69 -6.94 3.70
CA SER A 102 12.60 -5.58 4.22
C SER A 102 13.77 -4.79 3.64
N TYR A 103 13.47 -3.68 2.98
CA TYR A 103 14.49 -2.78 2.42
C TYR A 103 15.10 -1.90 3.52
N GLY A 104 14.74 -2.15 4.78
CA GLY A 104 15.20 -1.41 5.95
C GLY A 104 14.49 -0.07 6.14
N LEU A 105 13.54 0.29 5.27
CA LEU A 105 12.91 1.61 5.34
C LEU A 105 12.00 1.73 6.57
N ALA A 106 11.26 0.66 6.90
CA ALA A 106 10.47 0.61 8.13
C ALA A 106 11.35 0.81 9.37
N GLU A 107 12.52 0.19 9.38
CA GLU A 107 13.47 0.26 10.49
C GLU A 107 14.09 1.66 10.61
N ASP A 108 14.45 2.29 9.49
CA ASP A 108 14.99 3.65 9.48
C ASP A 108 13.93 4.69 9.87
N LEU A 109 12.68 4.50 9.45
CA LEU A 109 11.55 5.33 9.90
C LEU A 109 11.31 5.17 11.41
N TYR A 110 11.27 3.93 11.89
CA TYR A 110 11.13 3.62 13.30
C TYR A 110 12.26 4.25 14.14
N LYS A 111 13.52 4.14 13.71
CA LYS A 111 14.66 4.78 14.38
C LYS A 111 14.51 6.30 14.47
N GLN A 112 14.00 6.95 13.42
CA GLN A 112 13.79 8.40 13.42
C GLN A 112 12.67 8.81 14.39
N LEU A 113 11.56 8.08 14.38
CA LEU A 113 10.43 8.34 15.28
C LEU A 113 10.79 8.05 16.75
N SER A 114 11.41 6.91 17.03
CA SER A 114 11.84 6.52 18.38
C SER A 114 12.93 7.44 18.96
N ARG A 115 13.86 7.95 18.12
CA ARG A 115 14.84 8.96 18.56
C ARG A 115 14.13 10.24 19.03
N THR A 116 13.09 10.66 18.33
CA THR A 116 12.30 11.85 18.69
C THR A 116 11.54 11.63 20.00
N LEU A 117 10.96 10.44 20.21
CA LEU A 117 10.33 10.07 21.48
C LEU A 117 11.30 10.09 22.67
N ARG A 118 12.52 9.59 22.47
CA ARG A 118 13.56 9.55 23.51
C ARG A 118 13.99 10.95 23.93
N ASN A 119 14.13 11.86 22.98
CA ASN A 119 14.49 13.26 23.23
C ASN A 119 13.39 14.05 23.97
N ARG A 120 12.12 13.60 23.91
CA ARG A 120 11.00 14.20 24.65
C ARG A 120 11.00 13.84 26.15
N LYS A 121 11.78 12.83 26.54
CA LYS A 121 11.83 12.28 27.91
C LYS A 121 12.88 12.98 28.80
N VAL A 122 13.63 13.93 28.24
CA VAL A 122 14.62 14.79 28.90
C VAL A 122 14.05 16.20 28.98
#